data_AF-A0A524HXI9-F1
#
_entry.id   AF-A0A524HXI9-F1
#
_cell.length_a   1.000
_cell.length_b   1.000
_cell.length_c   1.000
_cell.angle_alpha   90.00
_cell.angle_beta   90.00
_cell.angle_gamma   90.00
#
_symmetry.space_group_name_H-M   'P 1'
#
loop_
_entity.id
_entity.type
_entity.pdbx_description
1 polymer ?
#
loop_
_entity_poly.entity_id
_entity_poly.type
_entity_poly.pdbx_seq_one_letter_code
_entity_poly.pdbx_strand_id
1 'polypeptide(L)'
;FIYRDGKYIDVAGKSFRDFLDRRIPELKHITPMMSDWADHLTTIFPESRLKTFIEVRGADGGSWQSICGLPALWAGLFYDQTALDAAWDMVKDWTTEERAALRASVPELAFKTPFRATNVLELARQMLEISAHGLRSRAVLDSKGATEESFLRPLQETVDRGYTLAEELLARYRNEWRWDLSKILQAYNFL
;
A
#
# COMPACT_ATOMS: atom_id res chain seq x y z
N PHE A 1 11.32 21.25 -2.70
CA PHE A 1 12.58 21.85 -2.23
C PHE A 1 13.67 21.55 -3.24
N ILE A 2 14.78 22.28 -3.17
CA ILE A 2 16.06 21.87 -3.78
C ILE A 2 17.06 21.77 -2.63
N TYR A 3 17.89 20.72 -2.63
CA TYR A 3 18.97 20.60 -1.66
C TYR A 3 20.31 20.96 -2.30
N ARG A 4 20.97 21.99 -1.77
CA ARG A 4 22.28 22.42 -2.27
C ARG A 4 23.13 22.97 -1.13
N ASP A 5 24.40 22.55 -1.09
CA ASP A 5 25.40 22.98 -0.11
C ASP A 5 24.92 22.93 1.35
N GLY A 6 24.25 21.83 1.71
CA GLY A 6 23.75 21.62 3.07
C GLY A 6 22.40 22.30 3.37
N LYS A 7 21.82 23.04 2.42
CA LYS A 7 20.63 23.86 2.63
C LYS A 7 19.44 23.39 1.81
N TYR A 8 18.26 23.43 2.43
CA TYR A 8 16.99 23.29 1.75
C TYR A 8 16.53 24.65 1.23
N ILE A 9 16.35 24.75 -0.08
CA ILE A 9 15.81 25.92 -0.77
C ILE A 9 14.33 25.65 -1.00
N ASP A 10 13.48 26.54 -0.49
CA ASP A 10 12.04 26.47 -0.71
C ASP A 10 11.71 26.87 -2.15
N VAL A 11 10.91 26.02 -2.79
CA VAL A 11 10.43 26.17 -4.17
C VAL A 11 8.96 25.72 -4.27
N ALA A 12 8.23 25.75 -3.16
CA ALA A 12 6.81 25.43 -3.13
C ALA A 12 6.04 26.28 -4.16
N GLY A 13 5.10 25.64 -4.85
CA GLY A 13 4.34 26.27 -5.94
C GLY A 13 5.08 26.39 -7.28
N LYS A 14 6.35 25.98 -7.38
CA LYS A 14 7.09 25.92 -8.65
C LYS A 14 7.07 24.49 -9.23
N SER A 15 7.25 24.39 -10.54
CA SER A 15 7.32 23.08 -11.22
C SER A 15 8.76 22.64 -11.47
N PHE A 16 9.03 21.33 -11.37
CA PHE A 16 10.33 20.77 -11.74
C PHE A 16 10.64 20.99 -13.23
N ARG A 17 9.61 21.06 -14.09
CA ARG A 17 9.75 21.40 -15.51
C ARG A 17 10.36 22.80 -15.69
N ASP A 18 9.85 23.80 -14.97
CA ASP A 18 10.40 25.16 -15.04
C ASP A 18 11.81 25.23 -14.45
N PHE A 19 12.12 24.39 -13.45
CA PHE A 19 13.48 24.27 -12.94
C PHE A 19 14.43 23.70 -14.00
N LEU A 20 14.01 22.63 -14.68
CA LEU A 20 14.76 22.00 -15.77
C LEU A 20 15.04 22.99 -16.91
N ASP A 21 14.03 23.77 -17.29
CA ASP A 21 14.13 24.79 -18.34
C ASP A 21 14.83 26.09 -17.89
N ARG A 22 15.30 26.16 -16.63
CA ARG A 22 15.87 27.37 -16.00
C ARG A 22 14.94 28.59 -16.08
N ARG A 23 13.62 28.37 -16.04
CA ARG A 23 12.58 29.40 -16.09
C ARG A 23 12.20 29.97 -14.71
N ILE A 24 12.78 29.45 -13.62
CA ILE A 24 12.58 29.99 -12.26
C ILE A 24 13.67 31.05 -11.98
N PRO A 25 13.35 32.37 -11.96
CA PRO A 25 14.35 33.44 -11.91
C PRO A 25 15.32 33.33 -10.72
N GLU A 26 14.81 33.03 -9.54
CA GLU A 26 15.56 32.89 -8.29
C GLU A 26 16.50 31.68 -8.27
N LEU A 27 16.33 30.71 -9.17
CA LEU A 27 17.14 29.50 -9.27
C LEU A 27 18.03 29.47 -10.52
N LYS A 28 18.10 30.53 -11.32
CA LYS A 28 18.86 30.54 -12.60
C LYS A 28 20.33 30.17 -12.46
N HIS A 29 20.92 30.41 -11.28
CA HIS A 29 22.31 30.10 -10.96
C HIS A 29 22.51 28.63 -10.55
N ILE A 30 21.44 27.88 -10.31
CA ILE A 30 21.48 26.48 -9.90
C ILE A 30 21.21 25.60 -11.12
N THR A 31 22.16 24.71 -11.43
CA THR A 31 21.96 23.71 -12.48
C THR A 31 21.19 22.51 -11.89
N PRO A 32 20.07 22.09 -12.53
CA PRO A 32 19.34 20.88 -12.15
C PRO A 32 20.22 19.64 -12.25
N MET A 33 20.09 18.73 -11.28
CA MET A 33 20.83 17.48 -11.19
C MET A 33 19.87 16.28 -11.09
N MET A 34 20.38 15.07 -11.37
CA MET A 34 19.63 13.83 -11.16
C MET A 34 19.24 13.62 -9.68
N SER A 35 20.05 14.11 -8.74
CA SER A 35 19.70 14.12 -7.32
C SER A 35 18.46 14.98 -7.06
N ASP A 36 18.34 16.14 -7.72
CA ASP A 36 17.18 17.02 -7.57
C ASP A 36 15.91 16.34 -8.12
N TRP A 37 16.04 15.55 -9.20
CA TRP A 37 14.94 14.74 -9.72
C TRP A 37 14.56 13.60 -8.76
N ALA A 38 15.57 12.90 -8.21
CA ALA A 38 15.34 11.85 -7.23
C ALA A 38 14.62 12.40 -5.98
N ASP A 39 15.04 13.57 -5.51
CA ASP A 39 14.38 14.31 -4.42
C ASP A 39 12.96 14.69 -4.80
N HIS A 40 12.76 15.26 -6.00
CA HIS A 40 11.43 15.63 -6.47
C HIS A 40 10.47 14.43 -6.50
N LEU A 41 10.91 13.27 -6.99
CA LEU A 41 10.11 12.04 -6.99
C LEU A 41 9.68 11.61 -5.58
N THR A 42 10.46 11.91 -4.53
CA THR A 42 10.08 11.60 -3.13
C THR A 42 8.95 12.49 -2.60
N THR A 43 8.64 13.60 -3.28
CA THR A 43 7.58 14.55 -2.90
C THR A 43 6.22 14.25 -3.52
N ILE A 44 6.13 13.23 -4.38
CA ILE A 44 4.88 12.79 -4.99
C ILE A 44 4.31 11.65 -4.13
N PHE A 45 3.02 11.71 -3.77
CA PHE A 45 2.37 10.72 -2.88
C PHE A 45 1.11 10.10 -3.51
N PRO A 46 1.23 9.37 -4.63
CA PRO A 46 0.14 8.56 -5.18
C PRO A 46 0.02 7.23 -4.40
N GLU A 47 -0.99 6.42 -4.74
CA GLU A 47 -1.17 5.07 -4.19
C GLU A 47 -0.09 4.08 -4.62
N SER A 48 0.42 4.26 -5.83
CA SER A 48 1.56 3.52 -6.34
C SER A 48 2.54 4.50 -6.95
N ARG A 49 3.79 4.46 -6.49
CA ARG A 49 4.81 5.43 -6.89
C ARG A 49 5.92 4.75 -7.67
N LEU A 50 6.23 5.30 -8.83
CA LEU A 50 7.34 4.87 -9.66
C LEU A 50 8.60 5.69 -9.33
N LYS A 51 9.67 4.97 -9.04
CA LYS A 51 11.07 5.44 -9.02
C LYS A 51 11.88 4.51 -9.92
N THR A 52 13.08 4.12 -9.50
CA THR A 52 13.79 2.97 -10.07
C THR A 52 13.14 1.62 -9.70
N PHE A 53 12.09 1.66 -8.87
CA PHE A 53 11.24 0.56 -8.42
C PHE A 53 9.81 1.08 -8.25
N ILE A 54 8.84 0.17 -8.04
CA ILE A 54 7.45 0.52 -7.73
C ILE A 54 7.22 0.39 -6.23
N GLU A 55 6.61 1.40 -5.62
CA GLU A 55 6.16 1.40 -4.23
C GLU A 55 4.64 1.27 -4.19
N VAL A 56 4.09 0.33 -3.42
CA VAL A 56 2.66 0.27 -3.11
C VAL A 56 2.41 0.85 -1.73
N ARG A 57 1.49 1.83 -1.63
CA ARG A 57 1.47 2.79 -0.52
C ARG A 57 0.12 2.88 0.21
N GLY A 58 -0.82 2.01 -0.11
CA GLY A 58 -2.21 2.10 0.37
C GLY A 58 -2.53 1.34 1.67
N ALA A 59 -1.54 0.77 2.36
CA ALA A 59 -1.78 -0.05 3.55
C ALA A 59 -1.44 0.72 4.84
N ASP A 60 -2.29 0.55 5.85
CA ASP A 60 -2.04 1.04 7.21
C ASP A 60 -0.91 0.26 7.89
N GLY A 61 -0.26 0.89 8.87
CA GLY A 61 0.61 0.20 9.81
C GLY A 61 -0.18 -0.81 10.66
N GLY A 62 0.46 -1.91 11.07
CA GLY A 62 -0.22 -2.97 11.80
C GLY A 62 0.72 -3.79 12.68
N SER A 63 0.26 -4.96 13.11
CA SER A 63 1.07 -5.92 13.86
C SER A 63 2.26 -6.40 13.03
N TRP A 64 3.27 -6.96 13.71
CA TRP A 64 4.41 -7.63 13.06
C TRP A 64 3.96 -8.61 11.97
N GLN A 65 2.94 -9.41 12.25
CA GLN A 65 2.41 -10.41 11.32
C GLN A 65 1.84 -9.76 10.05
N SER A 66 1.08 -8.67 10.17
CA SER A 66 0.54 -7.93 9.02
C SER A 66 1.64 -7.20 8.24
N ILE A 67 2.66 -6.68 8.93
CA ILE A 67 3.84 -6.07 8.31
C ILE A 67 4.59 -7.07 7.44
N CYS A 68 4.71 -8.34 7.88
CA CYS A 68 5.31 -9.41 7.07
C CYS A 68 4.36 -9.92 5.97
N GLY A 69 3.05 -9.91 6.20
CA GLY A 69 2.07 -10.38 5.21
C GLY A 69 1.92 -9.45 4.00
N LEU A 70 2.02 -8.14 4.19
CA LEU A 70 1.91 -7.16 3.10
C LEU A 70 2.94 -7.35 1.96
N PRO A 71 4.26 -7.49 2.22
CA PRO A 71 5.23 -7.76 1.16
C PRO A 71 5.01 -9.14 0.54
N ALA A 72 4.59 -10.15 1.31
CA ALA A 72 4.27 -11.47 0.76
C ALA A 72 3.09 -11.41 -0.22
N LEU A 73 2.05 -10.61 0.07
CA LEU A 73 0.93 -10.36 -0.83
C LEU A 73 1.41 -9.79 -2.18
N TRP A 74 2.20 -8.72 -2.15
CA TRP A 74 2.66 -8.09 -3.39
C TRP A 74 3.69 -8.94 -4.14
N ALA A 75 4.57 -9.65 -3.44
CA ALA A 75 5.52 -10.57 -4.06
C ALA A 75 4.81 -11.72 -4.77
N GLY A 76 3.76 -12.28 -4.16
CA GLY A 76 2.92 -13.31 -4.77
C GLY A 76 2.20 -12.82 -6.02
N LEU A 77 1.71 -11.58 -6.03
CA LEU A 77 1.02 -11.03 -7.20
C LEU A 77 1.96 -10.62 -8.34
N PHE A 78 3.11 -10.02 -8.03
CA PHE A 78 3.92 -9.33 -9.03
C PHE A 78 5.11 -10.15 -9.55
N TYR A 79 5.63 -11.10 -8.79
CA TYR A 79 6.89 -11.77 -9.13
C TYR A 79 6.71 -13.22 -9.63
N ASP A 80 5.50 -13.54 -10.09
CA ASP A 80 5.17 -14.70 -10.91
C ASP A 80 4.29 -14.22 -12.08
N GLN A 81 4.62 -14.63 -13.32
CA GLN A 81 3.93 -14.13 -14.50
C GLN A 81 2.47 -14.57 -14.55
N THR A 82 2.17 -15.81 -14.14
CA THR A 82 0.80 -16.34 -14.17
C THR A 82 -0.08 -15.64 -13.14
N ALA A 83 0.46 -15.40 -11.94
CA ALA A 83 -0.22 -14.64 -10.90
C ALA A 83 -0.44 -13.18 -11.33
N LEU A 84 0.55 -12.56 -11.97
CA LEU A 84 0.43 -11.20 -12.50
C LEU A 84 -0.66 -11.10 -13.57
N ASP A 85 -0.71 -12.05 -14.50
CA ASP A 85 -1.74 -12.10 -15.55
C ASP A 85 -3.14 -12.32 -14.95
N ALA A 86 -3.28 -13.20 -13.96
CA ALA A 86 -4.54 -13.41 -13.25
C ALA A 86 -5.00 -12.16 -12.46
N ALA A 87 -4.06 -11.47 -11.82
CA ALA A 87 -4.34 -10.20 -11.15
C ALA A 87 -4.74 -9.11 -12.15
N TRP A 88 -4.12 -9.08 -13.34
CA TRP A 88 -4.51 -8.18 -14.41
C TRP A 88 -5.91 -8.51 -14.94
N ASP A 89 -6.22 -9.79 -15.15
CA ASP A 89 -7.54 -10.26 -15.59
C ASP A 89 -8.66 -9.86 -14.64
N MET A 90 -8.38 -9.79 -13.33
CA MET A 90 -9.32 -9.32 -12.32
C MET A 90 -9.68 -7.83 -12.46
N VAL A 91 -8.77 -6.98 -12.95
CA VAL A 91 -8.91 -5.51 -12.91
C VAL A 91 -8.91 -4.81 -14.28
N LYS A 92 -8.59 -5.53 -15.36
CA LYS A 92 -8.35 -4.96 -16.70
C LYS A 92 -9.55 -4.23 -17.31
N ASP A 93 -10.76 -4.60 -16.93
CA ASP A 93 -12.00 -4.00 -17.41
C ASP A 93 -12.59 -2.97 -16.43
N TRP A 94 -11.87 -2.63 -15.34
CA TRP A 94 -12.32 -1.63 -14.39
C TRP A 94 -12.18 -0.24 -15.01
N THR A 95 -13.22 0.56 -14.88
CA THR A 95 -13.22 1.95 -15.31
C THR A 95 -12.46 2.85 -14.33
N THR A 96 -12.14 4.07 -14.75
CA THR A 96 -11.49 5.06 -13.88
C THR A 96 -12.42 5.45 -12.73
N GLU A 97 -13.71 5.57 -13.02
CA GLU A 97 -14.77 5.93 -12.09
C GLU A 97 -14.95 4.84 -11.04
N GLU A 98 -14.94 3.57 -11.44
CA GLU A 98 -14.99 2.42 -10.54
C GLU A 98 -13.79 2.37 -9.59
N ARG A 99 -12.57 2.56 -10.09
CA ARG A 99 -11.37 2.63 -9.25
C ARG A 99 -11.41 3.80 -8.27
N ALA A 100 -11.86 4.97 -8.73
CA ALA A 100 -12.00 6.16 -7.88
C ALA A 100 -13.07 5.96 -6.80
N ALA A 101 -14.19 5.33 -7.15
CA ALA A 101 -15.25 4.99 -6.20
C ALA A 101 -14.75 4.01 -5.13
N LEU A 102 -14.07 2.93 -5.52
CA LEU A 102 -13.45 2.00 -4.58
C LEU A 102 -12.49 2.73 -3.63
N ARG A 103 -11.59 3.54 -4.17
CA ARG A 103 -10.63 4.35 -3.39
C ARG A 103 -11.32 5.24 -2.36
N ALA A 104 -12.44 5.86 -2.72
CA ALA A 104 -13.18 6.76 -1.84
C ALA A 104 -14.00 6.01 -0.78
N SER A 105 -14.56 4.85 -1.12
CA SER A 105 -15.49 4.13 -0.26
C SER A 105 -14.84 3.12 0.69
N VAL A 106 -13.72 2.48 0.30
CA VAL A 106 -13.02 1.49 1.13
C VAL A 106 -12.60 2.03 2.51
N PRO A 107 -12.11 3.27 2.66
CA PRO A 107 -11.75 3.81 3.98
C PRO A 107 -12.91 3.82 4.99
N GLU A 108 -14.15 3.94 4.53
CA GLU A 108 -15.34 3.99 5.39
C GLU A 108 -16.04 2.62 5.50
N LEU A 109 -16.27 1.96 4.37
CA LEU A 109 -17.09 0.74 4.29
C LEU A 109 -16.24 -0.55 4.37
N ALA A 110 -14.92 -0.44 4.24
CA ALA A 110 -13.99 -1.55 4.28
C ALA A 110 -14.42 -2.70 3.35
N PHE A 111 -14.44 -3.94 3.85
CA PHE A 111 -14.86 -5.14 3.12
C PHE A 111 -16.30 -5.10 2.63
N LYS A 112 -17.16 -4.28 3.24
CA LYS A 112 -18.58 -4.16 2.85
C LYS A 112 -18.77 -3.25 1.65
N THR A 113 -17.72 -2.57 1.17
CA THR A 113 -17.77 -1.71 -0.02
C THR A 113 -18.31 -2.50 -1.21
N PRO A 114 -19.47 -2.14 -1.78
CA PRO A 114 -20.01 -2.81 -2.95
C PRO A 114 -19.14 -2.57 -4.19
N PHE A 115 -19.03 -3.58 -5.04
CA PHE A 115 -18.36 -3.47 -6.32
C PHE A 115 -19.04 -4.36 -7.36
N ARG A 116 -19.71 -3.75 -8.34
CA ARG A 116 -20.52 -4.45 -9.36
C ARG A 116 -21.50 -5.42 -8.68
N ALA A 117 -21.50 -6.70 -9.07
CA ALA A 117 -22.33 -7.75 -8.49
C ALA A 117 -21.73 -8.40 -7.22
N THR A 118 -20.65 -7.83 -6.67
CA THR A 118 -19.92 -8.35 -5.51
C THR A 118 -19.54 -7.23 -4.53
N ASN A 119 -18.58 -7.47 -3.63
CA ASN A 119 -18.02 -6.50 -2.69
C ASN A 119 -16.51 -6.69 -2.53
N VAL A 120 -15.86 -5.77 -1.81
CA VAL A 120 -14.41 -5.79 -1.59
C VAL A 120 -13.92 -7.00 -0.81
N LEU A 121 -14.75 -7.63 0.02
CA LEU A 121 -14.39 -8.88 0.71
C LEU A 121 -14.10 -10.01 -0.29
N GLU A 122 -14.97 -10.20 -1.28
CA GLU A 122 -14.77 -11.25 -2.30
C GLU A 122 -13.58 -10.93 -3.20
N LEU A 123 -13.37 -9.65 -3.53
CA LEU A 123 -12.17 -9.22 -4.27
C LEU A 123 -10.90 -9.52 -3.47
N ALA A 124 -10.90 -9.30 -2.14
CA ALA A 124 -9.78 -9.61 -1.28
C ALA A 124 -9.49 -11.12 -1.20
N ARG A 125 -10.53 -11.97 -1.17
CA ARG A 125 -10.38 -13.43 -1.25
C ARG A 125 -9.68 -13.84 -2.54
N GLN A 126 -10.21 -13.39 -3.68
CA GLN A 126 -9.64 -13.69 -4.99
C GLN A 126 -8.18 -13.22 -5.09
N MET A 127 -7.88 -12.01 -4.62
CA MET A 127 -6.52 -11.47 -4.60
C MET A 127 -5.56 -12.31 -3.76
N LEU A 128 -5.98 -12.78 -2.58
CA LEU A 128 -5.17 -13.67 -1.72
C LEU A 128 -4.94 -15.04 -2.36
N GLU A 129 -5.92 -15.60 -3.06
CA GLU A 129 -5.76 -16.86 -3.79
C GLU A 129 -4.71 -16.76 -4.91
N ILE A 130 -4.76 -15.69 -5.71
CA ILE A 130 -3.80 -15.41 -6.77
C ILE A 130 -2.39 -15.23 -6.16
N SER A 131 -2.29 -14.44 -5.09
CA SER A 131 -1.01 -14.24 -4.39
C SER A 131 -0.44 -15.54 -3.84
N ALA A 132 -1.26 -16.40 -3.22
CA ALA A 132 -0.82 -17.67 -2.68
C ALA A 132 -0.30 -18.59 -3.80
N HIS A 133 -0.97 -18.59 -4.96
CA HIS A 133 -0.48 -19.30 -6.14
C HIS A 133 0.89 -18.79 -6.60
N GLY A 134 1.07 -17.47 -6.70
CA GLY A 134 2.35 -16.90 -7.11
C GLY A 134 3.49 -17.20 -6.14
N LEU A 135 3.25 -17.15 -4.83
CA LEU A 135 4.25 -17.56 -3.83
C LEU A 135 4.62 -19.05 -3.95
N ARG A 136 3.63 -19.94 -4.18
CA ARG A 136 3.89 -21.37 -4.47
C ARG A 136 4.77 -21.55 -5.69
N SER A 137 4.42 -20.87 -6.78
CA SER A 137 5.13 -20.96 -8.06
C SER A 137 6.59 -20.51 -7.94
N ARG A 138 6.84 -19.43 -7.19
CA ARG A 138 8.19 -18.93 -6.94
C ARG A 138 9.08 -19.90 -6.15
N ALA A 139 8.48 -20.77 -5.34
CA ALA A 139 9.16 -21.84 -4.60
C ALA A 139 10.39 -21.37 -3.79
N VAL A 140 10.34 -20.15 -3.25
CA VAL A 140 11.37 -19.63 -2.35
C VAL A 140 11.10 -20.19 -0.96
N LEU A 141 12.11 -20.85 -0.39
CA LEU A 141 12.01 -21.50 0.91
C LEU A 141 12.97 -20.84 1.90
N ASP A 142 12.59 -20.83 3.17
CA ASP A 142 13.50 -20.44 4.25
C ASP A 142 14.57 -21.53 4.51
N SER A 143 15.47 -21.27 5.46
CA SER A 143 16.54 -22.21 5.83
C SER A 143 16.04 -23.54 6.42
N LYS A 144 14.75 -23.64 6.75
CA LYS A 144 14.07 -24.84 7.27
C LYS A 144 13.17 -25.50 6.23
N GLY A 145 13.12 -24.99 5.00
CA GLY A 145 12.28 -25.51 3.92
C GLY A 145 10.82 -25.04 3.99
N ALA A 146 10.49 -24.04 4.80
CA ALA A 146 9.15 -23.48 4.88
C ALA A 146 8.88 -22.50 3.73
N THR A 147 7.66 -22.56 3.20
CA THR A 147 7.15 -21.69 2.14
C THR A 147 6.80 -20.29 2.65
N GLU A 148 7.04 -19.28 1.81
CA GLU A 148 6.63 -17.89 2.03
C GLU A 148 5.10 -17.72 2.11
N GLU A 149 4.31 -18.68 1.62
CA GLU A 149 2.83 -18.64 1.73
C GLU A 149 2.34 -18.46 3.16
N SER A 150 3.09 -18.96 4.14
CA SER A 150 2.73 -18.84 5.55
C SER A 150 2.60 -17.38 6.01
N PHE A 151 3.30 -16.45 5.36
CA PHE A 151 3.17 -15.00 5.63
C PHE A 151 1.81 -14.43 5.20
N LEU A 152 1.06 -15.09 4.32
CA LEU A 152 -0.29 -14.65 3.94
C LEU A 152 -1.34 -14.99 5.01
N ARG A 153 -1.06 -15.91 5.92
CA ARG A 153 -2.03 -16.38 6.92
C ARG A 153 -2.73 -15.27 7.72
N PRO A 154 -2.05 -14.23 8.23
CA PRO A 154 -2.71 -13.14 8.95
C PRO A 154 -3.70 -12.36 8.09
N LEU A 155 -3.42 -12.22 6.79
CA LEU A 155 -4.30 -11.57 5.83
C LEU A 155 -5.50 -12.47 5.50
N GLN A 156 -5.27 -13.77 5.33
CA GLN A 156 -6.32 -14.77 5.15
C GLN A 156 -7.28 -14.80 6.34
N GLU A 157 -6.76 -14.86 7.57
CA GLU A 157 -7.57 -14.80 8.79
C GLU A 157 -8.43 -13.53 8.85
N THR A 158 -7.89 -12.39 8.39
CA THR A 158 -8.62 -11.10 8.34
C THR A 158 -9.76 -11.12 7.31
N VAL A 159 -9.55 -11.77 6.17
CA VAL A 159 -10.56 -11.92 5.12
C VAL A 159 -11.59 -13.00 5.49
N ASP A 160 -11.18 -14.09 6.13
CA ASP A 160 -12.06 -15.18 6.55
C ASP A 160 -13.05 -14.70 7.61
N ARG A 161 -12.57 -13.91 8.59
CA ARG A 161 -13.43 -13.32 9.63
C ARG A 161 -14.33 -12.20 9.09
N GLY A 162 -13.98 -11.57 7.97
CA GLY A 162 -14.82 -10.60 7.26
C GLY A 162 -14.91 -9.20 7.88
N TYR A 163 -14.05 -8.86 8.85
CA TYR A 163 -13.96 -7.53 9.44
C TYR A 163 -12.52 -7.10 9.66
N THR A 164 -12.28 -5.79 9.52
CA THR A 164 -10.96 -5.16 9.62
C THR A 164 -10.48 -5.00 11.06
N LEU A 165 -9.19 -4.69 11.24
CA LEU A 165 -8.66 -4.31 12.56
C LEU A 165 -9.37 -3.05 13.10
N ALA A 166 -9.69 -2.08 12.24
CA ALA A 166 -10.43 -0.89 12.64
C ALA A 166 -11.82 -1.23 13.21
N GLU A 167 -12.55 -2.15 12.58
CA GLU A 167 -13.84 -2.62 13.08
C GLU A 167 -13.71 -3.38 14.41
N GLU A 168 -12.66 -4.20 14.56
CA GLU A 168 -12.36 -4.88 15.83
C GLU A 168 -12.10 -3.88 16.96
N LEU A 169 -11.24 -2.88 16.69
CA LEU A 169 -10.90 -1.82 17.64
C LEU A 169 -12.13 -1.01 18.03
N LEU A 170 -12.99 -0.67 17.08
CA LEU A 170 -14.25 0.03 17.34
C LEU A 170 -15.19 -0.80 18.22
N ALA A 171 -15.29 -2.11 17.97
CA ALA A 171 -16.10 -3.00 18.80
C ALA A 171 -15.57 -3.09 20.23
N ARG A 172 -14.24 -3.25 20.42
CA ARG A 172 -13.61 -3.24 21.74
C ARG A 172 -13.77 -1.90 22.45
N TYR A 173 -13.54 -0.81 21.73
CA TYR A 173 -13.70 0.56 22.23
C TYR A 173 -15.10 0.80 22.79
N ARG A 174 -16.15 0.44 22.04
CA ARG A 174 -17.55 0.63 22.44
C ARG A 174 -17.98 -0.30 23.59
N ASN A 175 -17.43 -1.52 23.63
CA ASN A 175 -17.86 -2.57 24.56
C ASN A 175 -16.85 -2.75 25.71
N GLU A 176 -15.83 -3.59 25.50
CA GLU A 176 -14.83 -3.98 26.51
C GLU A 176 -14.17 -2.78 27.21
N TRP A 177 -13.85 -1.75 26.44
CA TRP A 177 -13.16 -0.57 26.94
C TRP A 177 -14.11 0.53 27.39
N ARG A 178 -15.42 0.38 27.18
CA ARG A 178 -16.45 1.35 27.61
C ARG A 178 -16.10 2.80 27.26
N TRP A 179 -15.72 3.03 26.01
CA TRP A 179 -15.35 4.33 25.44
C TRP A 179 -14.03 4.91 25.98
N ASP A 180 -13.20 4.11 26.66
CA ASP A 180 -11.85 4.49 27.10
C ASP A 180 -10.79 4.11 26.06
N LEU A 181 -10.32 5.10 25.29
CA LEU A 181 -9.30 4.88 24.26
C LEU A 181 -7.93 4.56 24.85
N SER A 182 -7.65 4.92 26.10
CA SER A 182 -6.33 4.67 26.71
C SER A 182 -5.98 3.17 26.79
N LYS A 183 -7.00 2.32 26.77
CA LYS A 183 -6.87 0.85 26.74
C LYS A 183 -6.19 0.32 25.48
N ILE A 184 -6.21 1.07 24.38
CA ILE A 184 -5.58 0.64 23.12
C ILE A 184 -4.06 0.42 23.28
N LEU A 185 -3.40 1.27 24.08
CA LEU A 185 -1.96 1.17 24.32
C LEU A 185 -1.59 -0.08 25.11
N GLN A 186 -2.49 -0.57 25.98
CA GLN A 186 -2.29 -1.80 26.74
C GLN A 186 -2.58 -3.03 25.88
N ALA A 187 -3.66 -2.99 25.09
CA ALA A 187 -4.09 -4.09 24.24
C ALA A 187 -3.16 -4.34 23.03
N TYR A 188 -2.52 -3.29 22.52
CA TYR A 188 -1.63 -3.34 21.37
C TYR A 188 -0.21 -2.84 21.71
N ASN A 189 0.25 -3.16 22.91
CA ASN A 189 1.67 -3.05 23.23
C ASN A 189 2.42 -4.21 22.55
N PHE A 190 3.20 -3.91 21.51
CA PHE A 190 4.01 -4.90 20.79
C PHE A 190 5.40 -5.11 21.42
N LEU A 191 5.57 -4.71 22.68
CA LEU A 191 6.77 -4.89 23.52
C LEU A 191 6.50 -5.88 24.64
#